data_AF-A0A4R5HE47-F1
#
_entry.id   AF-A0A4R5HE47-F1
#
_cell.length_a   1.000
_cell.length_b   1.000
_cell.length_c   1.000
_cell.angle_alpha   90.00
_cell.angle_beta   90.00
_cell.angle_gamma   90.00
#
_symmetry.space_group_name_H-M   'P 1'
#
loop_
_entity.id
_entity.type
_entity.pdbx_description
1 polymer ?
#
loop_
_entity_poly.entity_id
_entity_poly.type
_entity_poly.pdbx_seq_one_letter_code
_entity_poly.pdbx_strand_id
1 'polypeptide(L)'
;MDVKIVASLIALFGIFFTTSCATVGYFYKVKQDRKKSAKTVLYLLLEIRYSLLRAVFNPAEATNKYITYVDKKLQEKGVDPGLKSNDVTELVNQIKQMVTPFFTDVVESQTADIRANLLEPYEAALNELAKDNPVLAYTLKGHQYIEKMLPHKRNYLENVHSLLDEFIKESWVKEVLHNTSNQFNVESIDSLFESIENDILLIAMSCSSKDYKKCKKLIEKGLNTRNQYDYGEADKVIEPLIDGVFEQIMAHARDSMIEDGV
;
A
#
# COMPACT_ATOMS: atom_id res chain seq x y z
N MET A 1 11.59 29.40 68.21
CA MET A 1 10.61 29.38 67.10
C MET A 1 9.46 28.49 67.55
N ASP A 2 8.21 28.97 67.51
CA ASP A 2 7.05 28.24 68.07
C ASP A 2 6.78 26.96 67.24
N VAL A 3 6.53 25.84 67.91
CA VAL A 3 6.22 24.53 67.29
C VAL A 3 5.04 24.65 66.33
N LYS A 4 4.08 25.53 66.62
CA LYS A 4 2.93 25.81 65.75
C LYS A 4 3.34 26.47 64.42
N ILE A 5 4.34 27.35 64.44
CA ILE A 5 4.86 28.01 63.24
C ILE A 5 5.58 26.99 62.35
N VAL A 6 6.40 26.11 62.96
CA VAL A 6 7.12 25.05 62.22
C VAL A 6 6.14 24.05 61.59
N ALA A 7 5.11 23.61 62.33
CA ALA A 7 4.07 22.73 61.79
C ALA A 7 3.29 23.37 60.64
N SER A 8 2.99 24.67 60.74
CA SER A 8 2.29 25.41 59.69
C SER A 8 3.13 25.56 58.42
N LEU A 9 4.44 25.77 58.55
CA LEU A 9 5.39 25.80 57.43
C LEU A 9 5.50 24.45 56.72
N ILE A 10 5.56 23.34 57.47
CA ILE A 10 5.58 21.99 56.90
C ILE A 10 4.27 21.69 56.16
N ALA A 11 3.12 22.07 56.72
CA ALA A 11 1.83 21.90 56.07
C ALA A 11 1.72 22.71 54.77
N LEU A 12 2.16 23.98 54.78
CA LEU A 12 2.21 24.82 53.58
C LEU A 12 3.13 24.23 52.50
N PHE A 13 4.31 23.73 52.89
CA PHE A 13 5.21 23.07 51.96
C PHE A 13 4.60 21.80 51.37
N GLY A 14 3.92 20.99 52.19
CA GLY A 14 3.19 19.81 51.75
C GLY A 14 2.13 20.15 50.70
N ILE A 15 1.29 21.15 50.97
CA ILE A 15 0.24 21.62 50.05
C ILE A 15 0.86 22.14 48.75
N PHE A 16 1.94 22.93 48.84
CA PHE A 16 2.62 23.47 47.67
C PHE A 16 3.22 22.35 46.80
N PHE A 17 3.86 21.37 47.43
CA PHE A 17 4.45 20.23 46.74
C PHE A 17 3.39 19.37 46.05
N THR A 18 2.29 19.02 46.74
CA THR A 18 1.20 18.24 46.13
C THR A 18 0.56 18.98 44.97
N THR A 19 0.35 20.29 45.10
CA THR A 19 -0.25 21.12 44.04
C THR A 19 0.67 21.23 42.83
N SER A 20 1.98 21.38 43.07
CA SER A 20 2.98 21.42 42.00
C SER A 20 3.04 20.08 41.26
N CYS A 21 3.11 18.96 41.97
CA CYS A 21 3.07 17.62 41.36
C CYS A 21 1.79 17.36 40.58
N ALA A 22 0.62 17.76 41.11
CA ALA A 22 -0.66 17.60 40.42
C ALA A 22 -0.71 18.42 39.12
N THR A 23 -0.21 19.66 39.15
CA THR A 23 -0.15 20.54 37.98
C THR A 23 0.75 19.97 36.88
N VAL A 24 1.96 19.52 37.25
CA VAL A 24 2.90 18.87 36.33
C VAL A 24 2.30 17.59 35.74
N GLY A 25 1.67 16.77 36.58
CA GLY A 25 0.99 15.54 36.16
C GLY A 25 -0.15 15.81 35.18
N TYR A 26 -0.98 16.81 35.44
CA TYR A 26 -2.05 17.22 34.54
C TYR A 26 -1.51 17.72 33.20
N PHE A 27 -0.46 18.56 33.22
CA PHE A 27 0.16 19.06 32.00
C PHE A 27 0.76 17.91 31.16
N TYR A 28 1.39 16.93 31.82
CA TYR A 28 1.92 15.76 31.14
C TYR A 28 0.81 14.89 30.53
N LYS A 29 -0.29 14.68 31.27
CA LYS A 29 -1.47 13.96 30.79
C LYS A 29 -2.08 14.63 29.55
N VAL A 30 -2.34 15.94 29.60
CA VAL A 30 -2.87 16.69 28.44
C VAL A 30 -1.93 16.59 27.24
N LYS A 31 -0.62 16.67 27.45
CA LYS A 31 0.37 16.49 26.38
C LYS A 31 0.37 15.06 25.81
N GLN A 32 0.11 14.05 26.63
CA GLN A 32 0.02 12.66 26.21
C GLN A 32 -1.27 12.40 25.43
N ASP A 33 -2.40 12.95 25.87
CA ASP A 33 -3.70 12.82 25.21
C ASP A 33 -3.66 13.47 23.82
N ARG A 34 -3.07 14.68 23.69
CA ARG A 34 -2.81 15.34 22.39
C ARG A 34 -1.95 14.52 21.44
N LYS A 35 -0.99 13.76 21.98
CA LYS A 35 -0.17 12.86 21.16
C LYS A 35 -0.92 11.60 20.76
N LYS A 36 -1.91 11.18 21.54
CA LYS A 36 -2.71 9.99 21.26
C LYS A 36 -3.58 10.22 20.02
N SER A 37 -4.29 11.35 19.95
CA SER A 37 -5.10 11.71 18.79
C SER A 37 -4.25 11.79 17.51
N ALA A 38 -3.11 12.48 17.57
CA ALA A 38 -2.17 12.55 16.44
C ALA A 38 -1.62 11.18 16.00
N LYS A 39 -1.33 10.28 16.95
CA LYS A 39 -0.86 8.92 16.64
C LYS A 39 -1.92 8.06 15.97
N THR A 40 -3.19 8.20 16.35
CA THR A 40 -4.29 7.49 15.68
C THR A 40 -4.40 7.92 14.22
N VAL A 41 -4.35 9.24 13.96
CA VAL A 41 -4.35 9.79 12.60
C VAL A 41 -3.14 9.29 11.80
N LEU A 42 -1.95 9.31 12.40
CA LEU A 42 -0.74 8.77 11.77
C LEU A 42 -0.87 7.29 11.40
N TYR A 43 -1.41 6.46 12.31
CA TYR A 43 -1.60 5.04 12.08
C TYR A 43 -2.54 4.79 10.89
N LEU A 44 -3.68 5.48 10.85
CA LEU A 44 -4.66 5.34 9.77
C LEU A 44 -4.11 5.82 8.42
N LEU A 45 -3.33 6.91 8.39
CA LEU A 45 -2.67 7.35 7.17
C LEU A 45 -1.64 6.35 6.64
N LEU A 46 -0.89 5.69 7.53
CA LEU A 46 0.04 4.62 7.14
C LEU A 46 -0.69 3.40 6.58
N GLU A 47 -1.84 3.06 7.14
CA GLU A 47 -2.68 1.95 6.69
C GLU A 47 -3.35 2.25 5.36
N ILE A 48 -3.84 3.49 5.16
CA ILE A 48 -4.34 3.98 3.88
C ILE A 48 -3.23 3.94 2.82
N ARG A 49 -2.02 4.44 3.13
CA ARG A 49 -0.87 4.37 2.20
C ARG A 49 -0.56 2.94 1.80
N TYR A 50 -0.48 2.03 2.77
CA TYR A 50 -0.19 0.62 2.53
C TYR A 50 -1.24 -0.04 1.65
N SER A 51 -2.52 0.16 1.99
CA SER A 51 -3.64 -0.41 1.24
C SER A 51 -3.73 0.19 -0.16
N LEU A 52 -3.43 1.48 -0.33
CA LEU A 52 -3.36 2.12 -1.64
C LEU A 52 -2.21 1.58 -2.49
N LEU A 53 -1.02 1.38 -1.93
CA LEU A 53 0.07 0.72 -2.66
C LEU A 53 -0.37 -0.66 -3.17
N ARG A 54 -1.26 -1.34 -2.44
CA ARG A 54 -1.85 -2.61 -2.86
C ARG A 54 -3.04 -2.51 -3.80
N ALA A 55 -3.82 -1.45 -3.75
CA ALA A 55 -4.96 -1.23 -4.62
C ALA A 55 -4.57 -0.59 -5.97
N VAL A 56 -3.43 0.10 -6.01
CA VAL A 56 -2.99 0.87 -7.18
C VAL A 56 -2.15 0.03 -8.16
N PHE A 57 -1.90 -1.25 -7.89
CA PHE A 57 -1.39 -2.15 -8.91
C PHE A 57 -2.31 -2.17 -10.14
N ASN A 58 -1.71 -2.20 -11.33
CA ASN A 58 -2.42 -2.61 -12.54
C ASN A 58 -2.36 -4.14 -12.58
N PRO A 59 -3.48 -4.86 -12.42
CA PRO A 59 -3.48 -6.33 -12.44
C PRO A 59 -2.85 -6.90 -13.71
N ALA A 60 -3.04 -6.27 -14.87
CA ALA A 60 -2.45 -6.72 -16.12
C ALA A 60 -0.93 -6.54 -16.16
N GLU A 61 -0.42 -5.43 -15.63
CA GLU A 61 1.03 -5.18 -15.54
C GLU A 61 1.69 -6.08 -14.48
N ALA A 62 1.01 -6.28 -13.35
CA ALA A 62 1.43 -7.20 -12.29
C ALA A 62 1.51 -8.63 -12.82
N THR A 63 0.48 -9.09 -13.54
CA THR A 63 0.48 -10.40 -14.20
C THR A 63 1.62 -10.50 -15.21
N ASN A 64 1.84 -9.50 -16.07
CA ASN A 64 2.92 -9.57 -17.05
C ASN A 64 4.31 -9.63 -16.40
N LYS A 65 4.57 -8.80 -15.38
CA LYS A 65 5.82 -8.85 -14.60
C LYS A 65 5.99 -10.18 -13.86
N TYR A 66 4.90 -10.73 -13.36
CA TYR A 66 4.88 -12.02 -12.70
C TYR A 66 5.17 -13.17 -13.69
N ILE A 67 4.58 -13.15 -14.88
CA ILE A 67 4.87 -14.12 -15.94
C ILE A 67 6.35 -14.07 -16.33
N THR A 68 6.94 -12.88 -16.48
CA THR A 68 8.39 -12.74 -16.73
C THR A 68 9.24 -13.31 -15.59
N TYR A 69 8.79 -13.19 -14.34
CA TYR A 69 9.44 -13.81 -13.19
C TYR A 69 9.32 -15.34 -13.22
N VAL A 70 8.15 -15.89 -13.55
CA VAL A 70 7.92 -17.34 -13.71
C VAL A 70 8.77 -17.90 -14.84
N ASP A 71 8.83 -17.24 -16.00
CA ASP A 71 9.69 -17.63 -17.13
C ASP A 71 11.15 -17.72 -16.70
N LYS A 72 11.62 -16.75 -15.91
CA LYS A 72 12.97 -16.75 -15.38
C LYS A 72 13.21 -17.91 -14.40
N LYS A 73 12.26 -18.20 -13.50
CA LYS A 73 12.36 -19.37 -12.59
C LYS A 73 12.38 -20.70 -13.34
N LEU A 74 11.58 -20.83 -14.40
CA LEU A 74 11.58 -22.02 -15.25
C LEU A 74 12.93 -22.21 -15.95
N GLN A 75 13.54 -21.11 -16.44
CA GLN A 75 14.90 -21.13 -17.00
C GLN A 75 15.95 -21.53 -15.96
N GLU A 76 15.86 -21.01 -14.74
CA GLU A 76 16.77 -21.36 -13.64
C GLU A 76 16.66 -22.85 -13.25
N LYS A 77 15.50 -23.46 -13.43
CA LYS A 77 15.28 -24.90 -13.23
C LYS A 77 15.71 -25.76 -14.43
N GLY A 78 16.16 -25.16 -15.53
CA GLY A 78 16.69 -25.88 -16.70
C GLY A 78 15.66 -26.16 -17.80
N VAL A 79 14.49 -25.50 -17.77
CA VAL A 79 13.59 -25.48 -18.94
C VAL A 79 14.21 -24.56 -19.99
N ASP A 80 14.68 -25.14 -21.10
CA ASP A 80 15.35 -24.40 -22.18
C ASP A 80 14.37 -23.42 -22.86
N PRO A 81 14.73 -22.13 -23.03
CA PRO A 81 13.95 -21.16 -23.82
C PRO A 81 13.66 -21.62 -25.26
N GLY A 82 14.40 -22.60 -25.76
CA GLY A 82 14.21 -23.24 -27.06
C GLY A 82 13.03 -24.22 -27.14
N LEU A 83 12.43 -24.65 -26.02
CA LEU A 83 11.16 -25.38 -25.99
C LEU A 83 10.00 -24.44 -26.32
N LYS A 84 9.96 -23.98 -27.58
CA LYS A 84 8.74 -23.52 -28.25
C LYS A 84 7.86 -24.73 -28.60
N SER A 85 7.71 -25.71 -27.69
CA SER A 85 6.57 -26.59 -27.83
C SER A 85 5.33 -25.74 -27.54
N ASN A 86 4.24 -25.99 -28.27
CA ASN A 86 2.98 -25.32 -28.01
C ASN A 86 2.58 -25.45 -26.52
N ASP A 87 3.03 -26.51 -25.84
CA ASP A 87 2.72 -26.83 -24.44
C ASP A 87 3.26 -25.80 -23.44
N VAL A 88 4.48 -25.27 -23.61
CA VAL A 88 5.04 -24.25 -22.70
C VAL A 88 4.29 -22.92 -22.87
N THR A 89 3.92 -22.58 -24.11
CA THR A 89 3.16 -21.34 -24.40
C THR A 89 1.72 -21.45 -23.89
N GLU A 90 1.07 -22.60 -24.08
CA GLU A 90 -0.26 -22.93 -23.56
C GLU A 90 -0.28 -22.85 -22.02
N LEU A 91 0.74 -23.40 -21.38
CA LEU A 91 0.91 -23.38 -19.93
C LEU A 91 1.11 -21.96 -19.38
N VAL A 92 1.99 -21.15 -19.97
CA VAL A 92 2.19 -19.75 -19.58
C VAL A 92 0.88 -18.97 -19.72
N ASN A 93 0.10 -19.25 -20.76
CA ASN A 93 -1.24 -18.69 -20.91
C ASN A 93 -2.23 -19.17 -19.84
N GLN A 94 -2.21 -20.44 -19.43
CA GLN A 94 -3.05 -20.96 -18.35
C GLN A 94 -2.67 -20.34 -16.99
N ILE A 95 -1.38 -20.20 -16.70
CA ILE A 95 -0.89 -19.48 -15.51
C ILE A 95 -1.38 -18.03 -15.56
N LYS A 96 -1.25 -17.36 -16.71
CA LYS A 96 -1.76 -15.99 -16.90
C LYS A 96 -3.27 -15.89 -16.61
N GLN A 97 -4.06 -16.86 -17.08
CA GLN A 97 -5.50 -16.92 -16.86
C GLN A 97 -5.89 -17.20 -15.40
N MET A 98 -5.07 -17.93 -14.64
CA MET A 98 -5.32 -18.17 -13.20
C MET A 98 -4.85 -16.99 -12.32
N VAL A 99 -3.73 -16.37 -12.68
CA VAL A 99 -3.09 -15.33 -11.88
C VAL A 99 -3.76 -13.96 -12.05
N THR A 100 -4.36 -13.69 -13.22
CA THR A 100 -5.06 -12.43 -13.48
C THR A 100 -6.28 -12.23 -12.57
N PRO A 101 -7.20 -13.20 -12.40
CA PRO A 101 -8.28 -13.11 -11.42
C PRO A 101 -7.77 -12.93 -9.98
N PHE A 102 -6.71 -13.66 -9.59
CA PHE A 102 -6.11 -13.51 -8.26
C PHE A 102 -5.65 -12.07 -7.98
N PHE A 103 -4.88 -11.46 -8.89
CA PHE A 103 -4.45 -10.06 -8.71
C PHE A 103 -5.62 -9.08 -8.78
N THR A 104 -6.65 -9.39 -9.57
CA THR A 104 -7.87 -8.58 -9.65
C THR A 104 -8.63 -8.60 -8.32
N ASP A 105 -8.82 -9.77 -7.73
CA ASP A 105 -9.47 -9.95 -6.43
C ASP A 105 -8.67 -9.30 -5.28
N VAL A 106 -7.34 -9.41 -5.32
CA VAL A 106 -6.47 -8.71 -4.36
C VAL A 106 -6.66 -7.20 -4.46
N VAL A 107 -6.68 -6.63 -5.67
CA VAL A 107 -6.91 -5.19 -5.85
C VAL A 107 -8.31 -4.77 -5.42
N GLU A 108 -9.34 -5.58 -5.73
CA GLU A 108 -10.73 -5.29 -5.36
C GLU A 108 -10.96 -5.36 -3.85
N SER A 109 -10.46 -6.40 -3.18
CA SER A 109 -10.57 -6.55 -1.73
C SER A 109 -9.89 -5.41 -0.98
N GLN A 110 -8.70 -4.99 -1.41
CA GLN A 110 -7.98 -3.86 -0.81
C GLN A 110 -8.70 -2.53 -1.06
N THR A 111 -9.28 -2.34 -2.25
CA THR A 111 -10.08 -1.15 -2.58
C THR A 111 -11.35 -1.06 -1.72
N ALA A 112 -12.01 -2.19 -1.51
CA ALA A 112 -13.21 -2.27 -0.67
C ALA A 112 -12.85 -2.00 0.81
N ASP A 113 -11.74 -2.54 1.30
CA ASP A 113 -11.27 -2.34 2.67
C ASP A 113 -10.94 -0.88 2.96
N ILE A 114 -10.27 -0.18 2.04
CA ILE A 114 -10.01 1.26 2.16
C ILE A 114 -11.32 2.04 2.36
N ARG A 115 -12.33 1.76 1.53
CA ARG A 115 -13.60 2.47 1.58
C ARG A 115 -14.44 2.14 2.81
N ALA A 116 -14.55 0.85 3.13
CA ALA A 116 -15.45 0.39 4.19
C ALA A 116 -14.85 0.57 5.59
N ASN A 117 -13.53 0.39 5.75
CA ASN A 117 -12.93 0.20 7.06
C ASN A 117 -11.86 1.23 7.43
N LEU A 118 -11.34 2.03 6.47
CA LEU A 118 -10.26 2.99 6.77
C LEU A 118 -10.68 4.45 6.70
N LEU A 119 -11.54 4.84 5.77
CA LEU A 119 -11.94 6.24 5.61
C LEU A 119 -12.79 6.75 6.78
N GLU A 120 -13.82 6.02 7.20
CA GLU A 120 -14.67 6.45 8.33
C GLU A 120 -13.87 6.58 9.65
N PRO A 121 -13.04 5.61 10.06
CA PRO A 121 -12.19 5.77 11.24
C PRO A 121 -11.19 6.92 11.11
N TYR A 122 -10.71 7.19 9.90
CA TYR A 122 -9.80 8.31 9.64
C TYR A 122 -10.49 9.65 9.84
N GLU A 123 -11.70 9.83 9.32
CA GLU A 123 -12.49 11.04 9.56
C GLU A 123 -12.82 11.23 11.04
N ALA A 124 -13.19 10.14 11.73
CA ALA A 124 -13.40 10.18 13.18
C ALA A 124 -12.13 10.60 13.93
N ALA A 125 -10.97 10.05 13.54
CA ALA A 125 -9.68 10.42 14.14
C ALA A 125 -9.28 11.88 13.85
N LEU A 126 -9.60 12.41 12.67
CA LEU A 126 -9.40 13.82 12.34
C LEU A 126 -10.31 14.73 13.18
N ASN A 127 -11.56 14.33 13.42
CA ASN A 127 -12.47 15.08 14.30
C ASN A 127 -11.96 15.11 15.74
N GLU A 128 -11.38 14.02 16.25
CA GLU A 128 -10.71 14.01 17.56
C GLU A 128 -9.46 14.90 17.56
N LEU A 129 -8.62 14.82 16.53
CA LEU A 129 -7.44 15.68 16.38
C LEU A 129 -7.84 17.16 16.32
N ALA A 130 -8.96 17.50 15.70
CA ALA A 130 -9.43 18.88 15.55
C ALA A 130 -9.74 19.55 16.89
N LYS A 131 -10.08 18.77 17.93
CA LYS A 131 -10.28 19.29 19.30
C LYS A 131 -8.99 19.85 19.90
N ASP A 132 -7.85 19.29 19.52
CA ASP A 132 -6.53 19.65 20.03
C ASP A 132 -5.73 20.55 19.07
N ASN A 133 -5.83 20.29 17.77
CA ASN A 133 -5.08 20.96 16.71
C ASN A 133 -5.94 21.10 15.43
N PRO A 134 -6.87 22.08 15.41
CA PRO A 134 -7.83 22.25 14.32
C PRO A 134 -7.19 22.61 12.98
N VAL A 135 -6.08 23.37 12.99
CA VAL A 135 -5.36 23.74 11.76
C VAL A 135 -4.75 22.50 11.13
N LEU A 136 -4.08 21.66 11.92
CA LEU A 136 -3.49 20.42 11.43
C LEU A 136 -4.56 19.45 10.90
N ALA A 137 -5.66 19.29 11.64
CA ALA A 137 -6.78 18.46 11.20
C ALA A 137 -7.40 18.97 9.88
N TYR A 138 -7.53 20.30 9.72
CA TYR A 138 -8.00 20.90 8.48
C TYR A 138 -7.05 20.65 7.31
N THR A 139 -5.73 20.80 7.52
CA THR A 139 -4.72 20.51 6.49
C THR A 139 -4.80 19.05 6.03
N LEU A 140 -4.97 18.12 6.96
CA LEU A 140 -5.03 16.68 6.67
C LEU A 140 -6.37 16.24 6.04
N LYS A 141 -7.41 17.07 6.12
CA LYS A 141 -8.74 16.82 5.55
C LYS A 141 -8.76 16.84 4.01
N GLY A 142 -7.65 17.20 3.36
CA GLY A 142 -7.49 17.22 1.89
C GLY A 142 -7.65 15.86 1.19
N HIS A 143 -7.74 14.76 1.95
CA HIS A 143 -7.86 13.38 1.49
C HIS A 143 -9.14 13.03 0.70
N GLN A 144 -10.11 13.95 0.55
CA GLN A 144 -11.33 13.73 -0.26
C GLN A 144 -11.00 13.33 -1.73
N TYR A 145 -9.77 13.55 -2.17
CA TYR A 145 -9.25 13.03 -3.44
C TYR A 145 -9.11 11.51 -3.49
N ILE A 146 -8.76 10.84 -2.38
CA ILE A 146 -8.57 9.38 -2.36
C ILE A 146 -9.90 8.66 -2.66
N GLU A 147 -10.98 9.10 -2.03
CA GLU A 147 -12.33 8.57 -2.21
C GLU A 147 -12.86 8.80 -3.64
N LYS A 148 -12.54 9.98 -4.23
CA LYS A 148 -12.92 10.31 -5.61
C LYS A 148 -12.08 9.57 -6.65
N MET A 149 -10.81 9.29 -6.40
CA MET A 149 -9.91 8.74 -7.42
C MET A 149 -10.00 7.21 -7.56
N LEU A 150 -10.17 6.48 -6.45
CA LEU A 150 -10.28 5.01 -6.46
C LEU A 150 -11.36 4.45 -7.42
N PRO A 151 -12.61 5.00 -7.47
CA PRO A 151 -13.63 4.49 -8.39
C PRO A 151 -13.40 4.91 -9.84
N HIS A 152 -12.73 6.05 -10.06
CA HIS A 152 -12.45 6.52 -11.41
C HIS A 152 -11.35 5.73 -12.09
N LYS A 153 -10.38 5.16 -11.37
CA LYS A 153 -9.25 4.44 -12.00
C LYS A 153 -9.67 3.26 -12.87
N ARG A 154 -10.58 2.40 -12.39
CA ARG A 154 -10.96 1.17 -13.11
C ARG A 154 -11.90 1.46 -14.29
N ASN A 155 -12.91 2.30 -14.05
CA ASN A 155 -13.82 2.74 -15.10
C ASN A 155 -13.15 3.64 -16.14
N TYR A 156 -12.20 4.50 -15.76
CA TYR A 156 -11.62 5.46 -16.70
C TYR A 156 -10.74 4.78 -17.74
N LEU A 157 -9.84 3.88 -17.35
CA LEU A 157 -8.98 3.19 -18.32
C LEU A 157 -9.76 2.26 -19.25
N GLU A 158 -10.70 1.47 -18.71
CA GLU A 158 -11.55 0.60 -19.53
C GLU A 158 -12.48 1.40 -20.45
N ASN A 159 -13.11 2.46 -19.94
CA ASN A 159 -14.01 3.28 -20.76
C ASN A 159 -13.24 4.10 -21.80
N VAL A 160 -12.11 4.73 -21.44
CA VAL A 160 -11.28 5.48 -22.39
C VAL A 160 -10.71 4.54 -23.45
N HIS A 161 -10.23 3.35 -23.09
CA HIS A 161 -9.77 2.38 -24.07
C HIS A 161 -10.91 1.92 -24.99
N SER A 162 -12.10 1.61 -24.46
CA SER A 162 -13.24 1.20 -25.29
C SER A 162 -13.72 2.33 -26.23
N LEU A 163 -13.75 3.58 -25.75
CA LEU A 163 -14.14 4.75 -26.53
C LEU A 163 -13.07 5.07 -27.60
N LEU A 164 -11.78 4.98 -27.26
CA LEU A 164 -10.71 5.12 -28.23
C LEU A 164 -10.79 4.03 -29.30
N ASP A 165 -11.16 2.81 -28.92
CA ASP A 165 -11.31 1.71 -29.85
C ASP A 165 -12.50 1.85 -30.80
N GLU A 166 -13.60 2.44 -30.32
CA GLU A 166 -14.83 2.69 -31.07
C GLU A 166 -14.70 3.89 -32.02
N PHE A 167 -14.08 4.99 -31.56
CA PHE A 167 -14.09 6.26 -32.29
C PHE A 167 -12.86 6.49 -33.18
N ILE A 168 -11.72 5.86 -32.89
CA ILE A 168 -10.48 6.05 -33.64
C ILE A 168 -10.19 4.79 -34.44
N LYS A 169 -9.85 4.92 -35.73
CA LYS A 169 -9.56 3.76 -36.60
C LYS A 169 -8.07 3.62 -36.89
N GLU A 170 -7.34 4.71 -36.77
CA GLU A 170 -5.91 4.80 -36.99
C GLU A 170 -5.13 4.20 -35.81
N SER A 171 -4.43 3.09 -36.07
CA SER A 171 -3.67 2.35 -35.05
C SER A 171 -2.62 3.20 -34.33
N TRP A 172 -1.93 4.08 -35.04
CA TRP A 172 -0.89 4.94 -34.46
C TRP A 172 -1.48 6.00 -33.50
N VAL A 173 -2.69 6.50 -33.77
CA VAL A 173 -3.37 7.48 -32.91
C VAL A 173 -3.86 6.79 -31.63
N LYS A 174 -4.40 5.57 -31.75
CA LYS A 174 -4.74 4.74 -30.58
C LYS A 174 -3.52 4.52 -29.70
N GLU A 175 -2.40 4.11 -30.27
CA GLU A 175 -1.17 3.84 -29.53
C GLU A 175 -0.67 5.09 -28.77
N VAL A 176 -0.66 6.25 -29.42
CA VAL A 176 -0.28 7.52 -28.76
C VAL A 176 -1.23 7.88 -27.62
N LEU A 177 -2.54 7.70 -27.80
CA LEU A 177 -3.53 8.01 -26.77
C LEU A 177 -3.52 7.02 -25.61
N HIS A 178 -3.31 5.73 -25.88
CA HIS A 178 -3.07 4.71 -24.85
C HIS A 178 -1.83 5.05 -24.03
N ASN A 179 -0.72 5.37 -24.68
CA ASN A 179 0.52 5.73 -24.00
C ASN A 179 0.38 7.01 -23.17
N THR A 180 -0.28 8.03 -23.71
CA THR A 180 -0.54 9.29 -23.00
C THR A 180 -1.47 9.08 -21.80
N SER A 181 -2.53 8.28 -21.96
CA SER A 181 -3.45 7.96 -20.86
C SER A 181 -2.76 7.17 -19.76
N ASN A 182 -1.91 6.19 -20.12
CA ASN A 182 -1.11 5.45 -19.15
C ASN A 182 -0.14 6.36 -18.39
N GLN A 183 0.56 7.26 -19.08
CA GLN A 183 1.47 8.21 -18.44
C GLN A 183 0.74 9.14 -17.48
N PHE A 184 -0.39 9.71 -17.89
CA PHE A 184 -1.20 10.57 -17.03
C PHE A 184 -1.68 9.83 -15.76
N ASN A 185 -2.05 8.56 -15.89
CA ASN A 185 -2.43 7.74 -14.75
C ASN A 185 -1.27 7.51 -13.79
N VAL A 186 -0.06 7.20 -14.28
CA VAL A 186 1.14 7.02 -13.46
C VAL A 186 1.47 8.32 -12.70
N GLU A 187 1.48 9.46 -13.38
CA GLU A 187 1.77 10.76 -12.76
C GLU A 187 0.73 11.14 -11.70
N SER A 188 -0.55 10.88 -11.98
CA SER A 188 -1.62 11.16 -11.03
C SER A 188 -1.53 10.27 -9.77
N ILE A 189 -1.12 9.02 -9.94
CA ILE A 189 -0.87 8.08 -8.83
C ILE A 189 0.30 8.54 -7.97
N ASP A 190 1.43 8.88 -8.60
CA ASP A 190 2.63 9.32 -7.87
C ASP A 190 2.34 10.62 -7.10
N SER A 191 1.59 11.56 -7.69
CA SER A 191 1.16 12.79 -7.02
C SER A 191 0.26 12.51 -5.80
N LEU A 192 -0.63 11.52 -5.89
CA LEU A 192 -1.47 11.11 -4.77
C LEU A 192 -0.63 10.51 -3.63
N PHE A 193 0.33 9.65 -3.95
CA PHE A 193 1.23 9.10 -2.94
C PHE A 193 2.10 10.18 -2.29
N GLU A 194 2.64 11.11 -3.07
CA GLU A 194 3.39 12.26 -2.56
C GLU A 194 2.54 13.08 -1.58
N SER A 195 1.27 13.33 -1.89
CA SER A 195 0.35 14.02 -0.97
C SER A 195 0.17 13.27 0.35
N ILE A 196 -0.10 11.97 0.29
CA ILE A 196 -0.29 11.14 1.51
C ILE A 196 1.01 11.06 2.32
N GLU A 197 2.14 10.94 1.66
CA GLU A 197 3.45 10.88 2.31
C GLU A 197 3.80 12.20 3.00
N ASN A 198 3.49 13.33 2.38
CA ASN A 198 3.61 14.64 2.99
C ASN A 198 2.71 14.76 4.24
N ASP A 199 1.46 14.29 4.16
CA ASP A 199 0.52 14.27 5.29
C ASP A 199 1.03 13.38 6.44
N ILE A 200 1.57 12.20 6.13
CA ILE A 200 2.22 11.29 7.09
C ILE A 200 3.37 12.00 7.80
N LEU A 201 4.24 12.68 7.05
CA LEU A 201 5.38 13.38 7.62
C LEU A 201 4.94 14.56 8.50
N LEU A 202 3.93 15.31 8.06
CA LEU A 202 3.33 16.43 8.78
C LEU A 202 2.75 15.98 10.13
N ILE A 203 1.92 14.93 10.16
CA ILE A 203 1.35 14.42 11.41
C ILE A 203 2.41 13.74 12.29
N ALA A 204 3.40 13.05 11.69
CA ALA A 204 4.47 12.40 12.44
C ALA A 204 5.34 13.39 13.22
N MET A 205 5.59 14.59 12.67
CA MET A 205 6.27 15.66 13.40
C MET A 205 5.51 16.07 14.67
N SER A 206 4.17 16.13 14.60
CA SER A 206 3.33 16.47 15.76
C SER A 206 3.30 15.36 16.84
N CYS A 207 3.56 14.10 16.45
CA CYS A 207 3.68 12.98 17.37
C CYS A 207 5.01 13.01 18.13
N SER A 208 6.13 12.90 17.38
CA SER A 208 7.50 13.02 17.89
C SER A 208 8.53 13.05 16.76
N SER A 209 9.70 13.61 17.03
CA SER A 209 10.83 13.56 16.08
C SER A 209 11.31 12.14 15.77
N LYS A 210 11.07 11.17 16.68
CA LYS A 210 11.39 9.76 16.43
C LYS A 210 10.42 9.16 15.41
N ASP A 211 9.13 9.45 15.56
CA ASP A 211 8.10 8.97 14.62
C ASP A 211 8.33 9.58 13.24
N TYR A 212 8.63 10.89 13.15
CA TYR A 212 9.01 11.52 11.88
C TYR A 212 10.17 10.81 11.18
N LYS A 213 11.27 10.53 11.90
CA LYS A 213 12.44 9.83 11.33
C LYS A 213 12.09 8.42 10.86
N LYS A 214 11.23 7.70 11.60
CA LYS A 214 10.77 6.36 11.23
C LYS A 214 9.90 6.40 9.98
N CYS A 215 8.94 7.31 9.92
CA CYS A 215 8.05 7.49 8.77
C CYS A 215 8.84 7.90 7.53
N LYS A 216 9.77 8.86 7.65
CA LYS A 216 10.67 9.25 6.56
C LYS A 216 11.47 8.07 6.03
N LYS A 217 12.07 7.27 6.93
CA LYS A 217 12.80 6.05 6.54
C LYS A 217 11.89 5.02 5.86
N LEU A 218 10.65 4.86 6.34
CA LEU A 218 9.67 3.93 5.76
C LEU A 218 9.25 4.36 4.35
N ILE A 219 9.06 5.66 4.13
CA ILE A 219 8.74 6.22 2.81
C ILE A 219 9.93 6.04 1.84
N GLU A 220 11.15 6.40 2.29
CA GLU A 220 12.35 6.35 1.44
C GLU A 220 12.84 4.93 1.12
N LYS A 221 12.70 3.98 2.06
CA LYS A 221 13.31 2.64 1.97
C LYS A 221 12.31 1.49 1.96
N GLY A 222 11.03 1.74 2.22
CA GLY A 222 9.99 0.73 2.23
C GLY A 222 9.36 0.49 0.87
N LEU A 223 8.15 -0.06 0.89
CA LEU A 223 7.30 -0.21 -0.29
C LEU A 223 6.92 1.17 -0.84
N ASN A 224 7.04 1.33 -2.15
CA ASN A 224 6.72 2.51 -2.95
C ASN A 224 6.20 2.06 -4.33
N THR A 225 5.75 3.01 -5.15
CA THR A 225 5.14 2.74 -6.47
C THR A 225 6.06 1.98 -7.44
N ARG A 226 7.38 1.94 -7.18
CA ARG A 226 8.39 1.28 -8.04
C ARG A 226 8.81 -0.11 -7.55
N ASN A 227 8.64 -0.43 -6.27
CA ASN A 227 9.00 -1.72 -5.66
C ASN A 227 7.83 -2.38 -4.91
N GLN A 228 6.61 -1.94 -5.20
CA GLN A 228 5.38 -2.38 -4.55
C GLN A 228 5.13 -3.90 -4.67
N TYR A 229 5.70 -4.56 -5.67
CA TYR A 229 5.53 -6.00 -5.91
C TYR A 229 6.28 -6.86 -4.89
N ASP A 230 5.64 -7.16 -3.76
CA ASP A 230 6.03 -8.24 -2.85
C ASP A 230 5.28 -9.52 -3.26
N TYR A 231 5.94 -10.37 -4.06
CA TYR A 231 5.35 -11.61 -4.57
C TYR A 231 5.30 -12.73 -3.53
N GLY A 232 5.73 -12.52 -2.28
CA GLY A 232 5.88 -13.61 -1.31
C GLY A 232 4.60 -14.41 -1.04
N GLU A 233 3.42 -13.78 -1.07
CA GLU A 233 2.13 -14.50 -0.94
C GLU A 233 1.69 -15.16 -2.25
N ALA A 234 1.95 -14.52 -3.40
CA ALA A 234 1.67 -15.10 -4.71
C ALA A 234 2.56 -16.34 -4.96
N ASP A 235 3.82 -16.28 -4.55
CA ASP A 235 4.78 -17.38 -4.63
C ASP A 235 4.33 -18.57 -3.78
N LYS A 236 3.79 -18.38 -2.57
CA LYS A 236 3.25 -19.51 -1.78
C LYS A 236 2.13 -20.28 -2.49
N VAL A 237 1.34 -19.60 -3.33
CA VAL A 237 0.23 -20.20 -4.07
C VAL A 237 0.70 -20.83 -5.38
N ILE A 238 1.67 -20.20 -6.05
CA ILE A 238 2.04 -20.52 -7.43
C ILE A 238 3.31 -21.36 -7.52
N GLU A 239 4.22 -21.28 -6.55
CA GLU A 239 5.44 -22.08 -6.50
C GLU A 239 5.15 -23.60 -6.46
N PRO A 240 4.16 -24.11 -5.70
CA PRO A 240 3.76 -25.52 -5.79
C PRO A 240 3.23 -25.93 -7.17
N LEU A 241 2.58 -25.00 -7.88
CA LEU A 241 2.09 -25.20 -9.25
C LEU A 241 3.25 -25.26 -10.24
N ILE A 242 4.21 -24.33 -10.13
CA ILE A 242 5.43 -24.32 -10.95
C ILE A 242 6.23 -25.62 -10.72
N ASP A 243 6.33 -26.07 -9.47
CA ASP A 243 7.03 -27.31 -9.13
C ASP A 243 6.36 -28.53 -9.73
N GLY A 244 5.04 -28.67 -9.60
CA GLY A 244 4.30 -29.78 -10.19
C GLY A 244 4.37 -29.81 -11.72
N VAL A 245 4.37 -28.64 -12.36
CA VAL A 245 4.55 -28.52 -13.80
C VAL A 245 5.95 -28.90 -14.23
N PHE A 246 6.98 -28.43 -13.51
CA PHE A 246 8.36 -28.79 -13.79
C PHE A 246 8.58 -30.30 -13.69
N GLU A 247 7.99 -30.95 -12.68
CA GLU A 247 8.01 -32.41 -12.54
C GLU A 247 7.32 -33.11 -13.72
N GLN A 248 6.18 -32.61 -14.20
CA GLN A 248 5.49 -33.18 -15.36
C GLN A 248 6.26 -33.00 -16.67
N ILE A 249 6.86 -31.82 -16.90
CA ILE A 249 7.71 -31.58 -18.08
C ILE A 249 8.92 -32.52 -18.06
N MET A 250 9.55 -32.69 -16.90
CA MET A 250 10.67 -33.62 -16.72
C MET A 250 10.26 -35.09 -16.87
N ALA A 251 9.04 -35.47 -16.49
CA ALA A 251 8.50 -36.80 -16.71
C ALA A 251 8.22 -37.05 -18.20
N HIS A 252 7.57 -36.10 -18.88
CA HIS A 252 7.24 -36.22 -20.31
C HIS A 252 8.49 -36.23 -21.20
N ALA A 253 9.49 -35.40 -20.89
CA ALA A 253 10.79 -35.44 -21.57
C ALA A 253 11.54 -36.77 -21.35
N ARG A 254 11.32 -37.43 -20.21
CA ARG A 254 11.90 -38.74 -19.92
C ARG A 254 11.19 -39.86 -20.69
N ASP A 255 9.87 -39.80 -20.80
CA ASP A 255 9.06 -40.79 -21.52
C ASP A 255 9.28 -40.72 -23.04
N SER A 256 9.43 -39.52 -23.61
CA SER A 256 9.74 -39.33 -25.03
C SER A 256 11.15 -39.79 -25.44
N MET A 257 12.14 -39.70 -24.54
CA MET A 257 13.47 -40.31 -24.76
C MET A 257 13.47 -41.85 -24.71
N ILE A 258 12.43 -42.47 -24.15
CA ILE A 258 12.26 -43.93 -24.09
C ILE A 258 11.58 -44.44 -25.37
N GLU A 259 10.68 -43.67 -25.98
CA GLU A 259 9.99 -44.04 -27.23
C GLU A 259 10.89 -43.93 -28.49
N ASP A 260 11.83 -42.98 -28.54
CA ASP A 260 12.78 -42.83 -29.67
C ASP A 260 13.99 -43.81 -29.58
N GLY A 261 14.04 -44.65 -28.55
CA GLY A 261 15.13 -45.59 -28.26
C GLY A 261 14.87 -47.06 -28.60
N VAL A 262 13.80 -47.38 -29.34
CA VAL A 262 13.42 -48.74 -29.74
C VAL A 262 13.48 -48.92 -31.26
#